data_AF-A0AAU6HY59-F1
#
_entry.id   AF-A0AAU6HY59-F1
#
_cell.length_a   1.000
_cell.length_b   1.000
_cell.length_c   1.000
_cell.angle_alpha   90.00
_cell.angle_beta   90.00
_cell.angle_gamma   90.00
#
_symmetry.space_group_name_H-M   'P 1'
#
loop_
_entity.id
_entity.type
_entity.pdbx_description
1 polymer ?
#
loop_
_entity_poly.entity_id
_entity_poly.type
_entity_poly.pdbx_seq_one_letter_code
_entity_poly.pdbx_strand_id
1 'polypeptide(L)'
;MTVEASTEKTGPLADRADELKAKAQQAEEKAKAASAWAVRLGSTLGEGSSLLGKSLAARLKGWCLEAHRSDLKGLSADLGIYVRGALLLGAGAGLCWLVYRHHALMWPLGAVWSFAALRTKVSVEKAKAAKEAPGEAGSQGAGKASPRPSPEAFLHLLHDLVEEHSEGGKPTPGLHWPQVVVGLSSRYPGGGSSGGWSPADCRALCEASAVPVSKGTRARGVGAGKGVSTGVRVEDLPARPPSPSPGPFQEGAPGPAVAVVVAGQNEQQASNNNSNSASNSAGGGAAQIVQDAENPNRWHVLQKAG
;
A
#
# COMPACT_ATOMS: atom_id res chain seq x y z
N MET A 1 55.27 -79.86 -6.42
CA MET A 1 55.19 -78.75 -5.45
C MET A 1 55.12 -77.45 -6.25
N THR A 2 53.91 -77.03 -6.57
CA THR A 2 53.65 -75.79 -7.30
C THR A 2 52.87 -74.89 -6.35
N VAL A 3 53.51 -73.78 -5.97
CA VAL A 3 52.95 -72.73 -5.13
C VAL A 3 52.18 -71.80 -6.06
N GLU A 4 50.86 -71.93 -6.13
CA GLU A 4 50.02 -70.94 -6.80
C GLU A 4 49.84 -69.73 -5.87
N ALA A 5 50.27 -68.58 -6.39
CA ALA A 5 50.26 -67.30 -5.72
C ALA A 5 48.84 -66.75 -5.61
N SER A 6 48.38 -66.57 -4.37
CA SER A 6 47.13 -65.86 -4.05
C SER A 6 47.34 -64.35 -4.21
N THR A 7 47.09 -63.81 -5.40
CA THR A 7 47.18 -62.35 -5.69
C THR A 7 45.81 -61.68 -5.93
N GLU A 8 44.69 -62.35 -5.67
CA GLU A 8 43.38 -61.87 -6.14
C GLU A 8 42.57 -61.01 -5.14
N LYS A 9 43.09 -60.72 -3.94
CA LYS A 9 42.33 -60.01 -2.88
C LYS A 9 42.75 -58.58 -2.57
N THR A 10 43.74 -58.01 -3.26
CA THR A 10 44.23 -56.64 -2.99
C THR A 10 43.53 -55.54 -3.78
N GLY A 11 42.89 -55.85 -4.91
CA GLY A 11 42.12 -54.89 -5.72
C GLY A 11 40.98 -54.15 -4.97
N PRO A 12 40.07 -54.85 -4.27
CA PRO A 12 38.88 -54.20 -3.69
C PRO A 12 39.16 -53.30 -2.48
N LEU A 13 40.37 -53.40 -1.89
CA LEU A 13 40.78 -52.53 -0.77
C LEU A 13 41.36 -51.20 -1.26
N ALA A 14 42.09 -51.21 -2.38
CA ALA A 14 42.61 -49.99 -2.99
C ALA A 14 41.47 -49.09 -3.48
N ASP A 15 40.47 -49.66 -4.16
CA ASP A 15 39.31 -48.93 -4.66
C ASP A 15 38.51 -48.25 -3.53
N ARG A 16 38.34 -48.94 -2.39
CA ARG A 16 37.69 -48.38 -1.21
C ARG A 16 38.50 -47.26 -0.56
N ALA A 17 39.83 -47.36 -0.55
CA ALA A 17 40.68 -46.32 -0.01
C ALA A 17 40.61 -45.03 -0.84
N ASP A 18 40.54 -45.15 -2.16
CA ASP A 18 40.41 -43.99 -3.04
C ASP A 18 39.01 -43.39 -3.01
N GLU A 19 37.95 -44.20 -2.87
CA GLU A 19 36.58 -43.72 -2.63
C GLU A 19 36.47 -42.92 -1.32
N LEU A 20 37.12 -43.41 -0.24
CA LEU A 20 37.14 -42.71 1.04
C LEU A 20 37.91 -41.38 0.97
N LYS A 21 39.04 -41.33 0.25
CA LYS A 21 39.77 -40.07 0.01
C LYS A 21 38.94 -39.07 -0.78
N ALA A 22 38.25 -39.51 -1.83
CA ALA A 22 37.37 -38.66 -2.62
C ALA A 22 36.21 -38.09 -1.77
N LYS A 23 35.60 -38.92 -0.91
CA LYS A 23 34.57 -38.48 0.04
C LYS A 23 35.11 -37.48 1.08
N ALA A 24 36.33 -37.69 1.59
CA ALA A 24 36.97 -36.78 2.52
C ALA A 24 37.25 -35.41 1.88
N GLN A 25 37.81 -35.39 0.67
CA GLN A 25 38.04 -34.15 -0.09
C GLN A 25 36.73 -33.41 -0.38
N GLN A 26 35.69 -34.14 -0.79
CA GLN A 26 34.37 -33.54 -1.02
C GLN A 26 33.76 -32.95 0.27
N ALA A 27 33.96 -33.61 1.42
CA ALA A 27 33.51 -33.10 2.72
C ALA A 27 34.27 -31.83 3.11
N GLU A 28 35.59 -31.77 2.87
CA GLU A 28 36.38 -30.56 3.13
C GLU A 28 35.97 -29.38 2.24
N GLU A 29 35.72 -29.62 0.95
CA GLU A 29 35.23 -28.57 0.04
C GLU A 29 33.86 -28.05 0.47
N LYS A 30 32.93 -28.94 0.84
CA LYS A 30 31.62 -28.56 1.38
C LYS A 30 31.74 -27.79 2.69
N ALA A 31 32.65 -28.18 3.59
CA ALA A 31 32.90 -27.46 4.83
C ALA A 31 33.45 -26.05 4.58
N LYS A 32 34.41 -25.91 3.65
CA LYS A 32 34.95 -24.60 3.24
C LYS A 32 33.85 -23.73 2.62
N ALA A 33 33.05 -24.26 1.71
CA ALA A 33 31.93 -23.54 1.10
C ALA A 33 30.88 -23.10 2.14
N ALA A 34 30.53 -23.99 3.08
CA ALA A 34 29.60 -23.68 4.16
C ALA A 34 30.13 -22.58 5.09
N SER A 35 31.42 -22.62 5.46
CA SER A 35 32.04 -21.56 6.27
C SER A 35 32.06 -20.21 5.55
N ALA A 36 32.35 -20.19 4.24
CA ALA A 36 32.36 -18.97 3.45
C ALA A 36 30.95 -18.37 3.33
N TRP A 37 29.94 -19.22 3.15
CA TRP A 37 28.54 -18.80 3.16
C TRP A 37 28.12 -18.25 4.53
N ALA A 38 28.50 -18.92 5.63
CA ALA A 38 28.18 -18.48 6.99
C ALA A 38 28.80 -17.11 7.31
N VAL A 39 30.05 -16.87 6.91
CA VAL A 39 30.72 -15.56 7.09
C VAL A 39 30.00 -14.46 6.32
N ARG A 40 29.62 -14.71 5.06
CA ARG A 40 28.82 -13.75 4.27
C ARG A 40 27.46 -13.50 4.90
N LEU A 41 26.79 -14.55 5.38
CA LEU A 41 25.50 -14.38 6.04
C LEU A 41 25.65 -13.52 7.30
N GLY A 42 26.66 -13.80 8.14
CA GLY A 42 26.97 -13.03 9.33
C GLY A 42 27.22 -11.55 9.04
N SER A 43 28.02 -11.22 8.01
CA SER A 43 28.27 -9.82 7.63
C SER A 43 26.99 -9.14 7.14
N THR A 44 26.20 -9.80 6.30
CA THR A 44 24.94 -9.23 5.79
C THR A 44 23.88 -9.02 6.88
N LEU A 45 23.80 -9.92 7.86
CA LEU A 45 22.92 -9.74 9.03
C LEU A 45 23.41 -8.61 9.93
N GLY A 46 24.73 -8.46 10.09
CA GLY A 46 25.33 -7.35 10.84
C GLY A 46 24.98 -5.99 10.25
N GLU A 47 25.14 -5.83 8.94
CA GLU A 47 24.76 -4.62 8.20
C GLU A 47 23.26 -4.33 8.30
N GLY A 48 22.42 -5.35 8.06
CA GLY A 48 20.96 -5.23 8.17
C GLY A 48 20.50 -4.84 9.58
N SER A 49 21.13 -5.39 10.61
CA SER A 49 20.84 -5.07 12.01
C SER A 49 21.20 -3.63 12.37
N SER A 50 22.32 -3.12 11.86
CA SER A 50 22.71 -1.72 12.05
C SER A 50 21.71 -0.75 11.42
N LEU A 51 21.25 -1.04 10.20
CA LEU A 51 20.24 -0.23 9.51
C LEU A 51 18.88 -0.28 10.21
N LEU A 52 18.45 -1.48 10.61
CA LEU A 52 17.22 -1.67 11.38
C LEU A 52 17.27 -0.90 12.69
N GLY A 53 18.38 -1.00 13.43
CA GLY A 53 18.62 -0.25 14.66
C GLY A 53 18.55 1.27 14.47
N LYS A 54 19.17 1.80 13.41
CA LYS A 54 19.08 3.24 13.07
C LYS A 54 17.65 3.67 12.74
N SER A 55 16.91 2.86 11.99
CA SER A 55 15.51 3.17 11.63
C SER A 55 14.58 3.17 12.84
N LEU A 56 14.75 2.20 13.75
CA LEU A 56 14.02 2.12 15.01
C LEU A 56 14.37 3.30 15.91
N ALA A 57 15.67 3.62 16.04
CA ALA A 57 16.13 4.76 16.83
C ALA A 57 15.57 6.09 16.30
N ALA A 58 15.53 6.30 14.98
CA ALA A 58 14.95 7.49 14.37
C ALA A 58 13.45 7.61 14.66
N ARG A 59 12.70 6.51 14.55
CA ARG A 59 11.26 6.47 14.87
C ARG A 59 11.00 6.70 16.35
N LEU A 60 11.79 6.09 17.23
CA LEU A 60 11.70 6.28 18.68
C LEU A 60 12.01 7.73 19.05
N LYS A 61 13.06 8.32 18.45
CA LYS A 61 13.38 9.73 18.63
C LYS A 61 12.25 10.64 18.17
N GLY A 62 11.70 10.40 16.98
CA GLY A 62 10.53 11.14 16.48
C GLY A 62 9.33 11.03 17.40
N TRP A 63 9.04 9.84 17.90
CA TRP A 63 7.95 9.61 18.85
C TRP A 63 8.18 10.28 20.21
N CYS A 64 9.42 10.30 20.71
CA CYS A 64 9.75 11.06 21.92
C CYS A 64 9.61 12.57 21.69
N LEU A 65 10.05 13.08 20.54
CA LEU A 65 9.93 14.50 20.19
C LEU A 65 8.48 14.94 19.97
N GLU A 66 7.62 14.09 19.41
CA GLU A 66 6.18 14.35 19.27
C GLU A 66 5.48 14.52 20.64
N ALA A 67 6.09 14.05 21.73
CA ALA A 67 5.58 14.25 23.08
C ALA A 67 5.80 15.68 23.59
N HIS A 68 6.73 16.41 22.98
CA HIS A 68 7.18 17.70 23.46
C HIS A 68 6.16 18.76 23.07
N ARG A 69 5.31 19.14 24.01
CA ARG A 69 4.42 20.30 23.86
C ARG A 69 5.22 21.57 24.15
N SER A 70 5.58 22.30 23.09
CA SER A 70 6.30 23.58 23.17
C SER A 70 5.50 24.71 23.86
N ASP A 71 4.23 24.47 24.19
CA ASP A 71 3.31 25.44 24.78
C ASP A 71 3.43 25.55 26.32
N LEU A 72 4.08 24.59 26.98
CA LEU A 72 4.35 24.64 28.42
C LEU A 72 5.79 25.11 28.68
N LYS A 73 5.97 26.07 29.60
CA LYS A 73 7.30 26.51 30.06
C LYS A 73 7.73 25.72 31.30
N GLY A 74 8.99 25.27 31.34
CA GLY A 74 9.62 24.63 32.50
C GLY A 74 9.60 23.08 32.47
N LEU A 75 9.92 22.46 33.61
CA LEU A 75 10.06 20.99 33.79
C LEU A 75 8.85 20.17 33.33
N SER A 76 7.66 20.77 33.30
CA SER A 76 6.43 20.13 32.81
C SER A 76 6.47 19.82 31.30
N ALA A 77 7.29 20.54 30.51
CA ALA A 77 7.44 20.32 29.07
C ALA A 77 8.20 19.03 28.77
N ASP A 78 9.25 18.73 29.55
CA ASP A 78 10.08 17.54 29.36
C ASP A 78 9.51 16.29 30.05
N LEU A 79 8.50 16.46 30.92
CA LEU A 79 7.89 15.34 31.64
C LEU A 79 7.33 14.28 30.66
N GLY A 80 6.78 14.71 29.53
CA GLY A 80 6.31 13.80 28.48
C GLY A 80 7.42 12.94 27.87
N ILE A 81 8.61 13.52 27.68
CA ILE A 81 9.80 12.81 27.18
C ILE A 81 10.31 11.83 28.23
N TYR A 82 10.43 12.26 29.49
CA TYR A 82 10.90 11.38 30.57
C TYR A 82 9.95 10.20 30.81
N VAL A 83 8.64 10.42 30.81
CA VAL A 83 7.64 9.34 30.98
C VAL A 83 7.73 8.34 29.83
N ARG A 84 7.81 8.81 28.57
CA ARG A 84 7.98 7.92 27.41
C ARG A 84 9.33 7.20 27.43
N GLY A 85 10.40 7.89 27.84
CA GLY A 85 11.73 7.30 28.02
C GLY A 85 11.73 6.21 29.09
N ALA A 86 11.11 6.46 30.23
CA ALA A 86 10.93 5.48 31.30
C ALA A 86 10.09 4.28 30.86
N LEU A 87 9.02 4.52 30.07
CA LEU A 87 8.21 3.46 29.49
C LEU A 87 9.05 2.56 28.54
N LEU A 88 9.89 3.17 27.69
CA LEU A 88 10.77 2.42 26.78
C LEU A 88 11.83 1.64 27.53
N LEU A 89 12.45 2.24 28.55
CA LEU A 89 13.41 1.55 29.42
C LEU A 89 12.75 0.40 30.18
N GLY A 90 11.54 0.61 30.71
CA GLY A 90 10.77 -0.40 31.41
C GLY A 90 10.39 -1.56 30.49
N ALA A 91 9.94 -1.28 29.27
CA ALA A 91 9.64 -2.31 28.26
C ALA A 91 10.90 -3.10 27.87
N GLY A 92 12.04 -2.41 27.69
CA GLY A 92 13.32 -3.04 27.39
C GLY A 92 13.82 -3.95 28.52
N ALA A 93 13.77 -3.47 29.76
CA ALA A 93 14.15 -4.24 30.95
C ALA A 93 13.21 -5.43 31.16
N GLY A 94 11.90 -5.23 30.99
CA GLY A 94 10.90 -6.29 31.07
C GLY A 94 11.11 -7.38 30.02
N LEU A 95 11.44 -7.00 28.77
CA LEU A 95 11.78 -7.95 27.72
C LEU A 95 13.06 -8.72 28.05
N CYS A 96 14.11 -8.05 28.54
CA CYS A 96 15.35 -8.70 28.96
C CYS A 96 15.10 -9.69 30.10
N TRP A 97 14.30 -9.30 31.09
CA TRP A 97 13.92 -10.16 32.20
C TRP A 97 13.10 -11.37 31.74
N LEU A 98 12.17 -11.17 30.80
CA LEU A 98 11.36 -12.25 30.24
C LEU A 98 12.22 -13.25 29.44
N VAL A 99 13.20 -12.76 28.67
CA VAL A 99 14.16 -13.60 27.94
C VAL A 99 15.06 -14.37 28.91
N TYR A 100 15.53 -13.72 29.97
CA TYR A 100 16.32 -14.38 31.01
C TYR A 100 15.53 -15.50 31.70
N ARG A 101 14.24 -15.26 31.98
CA ARG A 101 13.36 -16.25 32.61
C ARG A 101 12.93 -17.38 31.67
N HIS A 102 12.76 -17.08 30.40
CA HIS A 102 12.28 -18.02 29.39
C HIS A 102 13.27 -18.08 28.22
N HIS A 103 14.29 -18.92 28.36
CA HIS A 103 15.33 -19.12 27.34
C HIS A 103 14.76 -19.53 25.97
N ALA A 104 13.58 -20.18 25.97
CA ALA A 104 12.85 -20.54 24.75
C ALA A 104 12.44 -19.33 23.90
N LEU A 105 12.28 -18.14 24.50
CA LEU A 105 11.93 -16.90 23.78
C LEU A 105 13.09 -16.34 22.95
N MET A 106 14.34 -16.73 23.21
CA MET A 106 15.47 -16.28 22.40
C MET A 106 15.34 -16.73 20.94
N TRP A 107 14.84 -17.95 20.71
CA TRP A 107 14.68 -18.51 19.37
C TRP A 107 13.70 -17.72 18.49
N PRO A 108 12.43 -17.51 18.88
CA PRO A 108 11.51 -16.71 18.08
C PRO A 108 11.96 -15.25 17.98
N LEU A 109 12.55 -14.67 19.05
CA LEU A 109 13.05 -13.30 19.00
C LEU A 109 14.19 -13.15 17.99
N GLY A 110 15.15 -14.08 17.99
CA GLY A 110 16.23 -14.12 17.01
C GLY A 110 15.74 -14.36 15.59
N ALA A 111 14.74 -15.23 15.39
CA ALA A 111 14.14 -15.49 14.10
C ALA A 111 13.40 -14.27 13.54
N VAL A 112 12.57 -13.62 14.38
CA VAL A 112 11.85 -12.39 14.02
C VAL A 112 12.83 -11.25 13.72
N TRP A 113 13.88 -11.10 14.54
CA TRP A 113 14.92 -10.08 14.31
C TRP A 113 15.67 -10.32 13.01
N SER A 114 16.08 -11.56 12.74
CA SER A 114 16.77 -11.93 11.50
C SER A 114 15.90 -11.68 10.28
N PHE A 115 14.62 -12.05 10.34
CA PHE A 115 13.66 -11.80 9.27
C PHE A 115 13.44 -10.30 9.04
N ALA A 116 13.32 -9.51 10.12
CA ALA A 116 13.21 -8.06 10.04
C ALA A 116 14.46 -7.42 9.41
N ALA A 117 15.66 -7.84 9.83
CA ALA A 117 16.93 -7.36 9.29
C ALA A 117 17.06 -7.65 7.78
N LEU A 118 16.74 -8.89 7.36
CA LEU A 118 16.72 -9.28 5.94
C LEU A 118 15.73 -8.43 5.14
N ARG A 119 14.51 -8.23 5.66
CA ARG A 119 13.51 -7.40 4.99
C ARG A 119 13.96 -5.94 4.84
N THR A 120 14.61 -5.38 5.86
CA THR A 120 15.15 -4.02 5.78
C THR A 120 16.27 -3.92 4.75
N LYS A 121 17.17 -4.90 4.68
CA LYS A 121 18.24 -4.93 3.68
C LYS A 121 17.66 -4.98 2.27
N VAL A 122 16.72 -5.88 1.99
CA VAL A 122 16.05 -5.96 0.68
C VAL A 122 15.37 -4.65 0.32
N SER A 123 14.72 -3.99 1.29
CA SER A 123 14.05 -2.71 1.05
C SER A 123 15.04 -1.58 0.75
N VAL A 124 16.18 -1.55 1.46
CA VAL A 124 17.23 -0.55 1.28
C VAL A 124 18.02 -0.79 -0.01
N GLU A 125 18.35 -2.04 -0.35
CA GLU A 125 18.98 -2.38 -1.63
C GLU A 125 18.05 -2.04 -2.79
N LYS A 126 16.75 -2.31 -2.66
CA LYS A 126 15.75 -1.88 -3.64
C LYS A 126 15.70 -0.35 -3.78
N ALA A 127 15.78 0.38 -2.66
CA ALA A 127 15.82 1.84 -2.68
C ALA A 127 17.15 2.40 -3.23
N LYS A 128 18.27 1.72 -3.01
CA LYS A 128 19.61 2.11 -3.51
C LYS A 128 19.75 1.80 -5.00
N ALA A 129 19.25 0.65 -5.47
CA ALA A 129 19.14 0.32 -6.88
C ALA A 129 18.24 1.32 -7.63
N ALA A 130 17.24 1.89 -6.95
CA ALA A 130 16.44 2.98 -7.49
C ALA A 130 17.17 4.34 -7.50
N LYS A 131 18.28 4.50 -6.77
CA LYS A 131 19.00 5.77 -6.59
C LYS A 131 20.31 5.88 -7.40
N GLU A 132 20.90 4.76 -7.84
CA GLU A 132 22.14 4.74 -8.64
C GLU A 132 21.90 4.86 -10.16
N ALA A 133 20.65 5.00 -10.62
CA ALA A 133 20.38 5.50 -11.96
C ALA A 133 20.65 7.02 -11.97
N PRO A 134 21.58 7.53 -12.80
CA PRO A 134 21.97 8.93 -12.75
C PRO A 134 20.85 9.82 -13.32
N GLY A 135 20.34 10.71 -12.47
CA GLY A 135 19.86 12.05 -12.80
C GLY A 135 18.63 12.19 -13.72
N GLU A 136 17.46 12.37 -13.13
CA GLU A 136 16.69 13.60 -13.30
C GLU A 136 15.61 13.72 -12.22
N ALA A 137 15.34 14.95 -11.81
CA ALA A 137 14.28 15.25 -10.88
C ALA A 137 12.92 14.90 -11.49
N GLY A 138 12.08 14.22 -10.70
CA GLY A 138 10.67 14.03 -11.03
C GLY A 138 10.35 12.71 -11.75
N SER A 139 9.21 12.17 -11.38
CA SER A 139 8.56 11.00 -11.98
C SER A 139 9.05 9.61 -11.57
N GLN A 140 8.08 8.87 -11.03
CA GLN A 140 8.03 7.44 -10.80
C GLN A 140 8.75 6.64 -11.90
N GLY A 141 9.63 5.72 -11.48
CA GLY A 141 10.34 4.81 -12.38
C GLY A 141 9.41 3.96 -13.23
N ALA A 142 9.42 4.21 -14.54
CA ALA A 142 8.85 3.38 -15.58
C ALA A 142 9.74 2.15 -15.84
N GLY A 143 9.68 1.16 -14.97
CA GLY A 143 10.15 -0.19 -15.30
C GLY A 143 9.00 -1.02 -15.84
N LYS A 144 8.67 -0.91 -17.14
CA LYS A 144 7.49 -1.56 -17.78
C LYS A 144 6.35 -1.79 -16.78
N ALA A 145 6.00 -0.74 -16.05
CA ALA A 145 5.07 -0.86 -14.94
C ALA A 145 3.71 -1.02 -15.61
N SER A 146 3.06 -2.17 -15.35
CA SER A 146 1.63 -2.30 -15.65
C SER A 146 0.94 -1.02 -15.15
N PRO A 147 0.04 -0.42 -15.95
CA PRO A 147 -0.51 0.90 -15.69
C PRO A 147 -1.09 0.95 -14.27
N ARG A 148 -0.37 1.63 -13.37
CA ARG A 148 -0.82 1.86 -12.00
C ARG A 148 -1.78 3.06 -12.05
N PRO A 149 -2.99 2.97 -11.48
CA PRO A 149 -3.90 4.10 -11.45
C PRO A 149 -3.26 5.24 -10.66
N SER A 150 -3.44 6.47 -11.16
CA SER A 150 -3.14 7.67 -10.38
C SER A 150 -4.03 7.70 -9.12
N PRO A 151 -3.60 8.39 -8.05
CA PRO A 151 -4.41 8.53 -6.83
C PRO A 151 -5.82 9.07 -7.11
N GLU A 152 -5.95 9.99 -8.06
CA GLU A 152 -7.23 10.56 -8.51
C GLU A 152 -8.08 9.54 -9.25
N ALA A 153 -7.50 8.77 -10.19
CA ALA A 153 -8.21 7.72 -10.89
C ALA A 153 -8.70 6.62 -9.94
N PHE A 154 -7.92 6.32 -8.90
CA PHE A 154 -8.34 5.41 -7.84
C PHE A 154 -9.52 5.95 -7.02
N LEU A 155 -9.54 7.25 -6.71
CA LEU A 155 -10.69 7.88 -6.04
C LEU A 155 -11.95 7.83 -6.91
N HIS A 156 -11.83 8.11 -8.21
CA HIS A 156 -12.96 7.96 -9.14
C HIS A 156 -13.49 6.52 -9.17
N LEU A 157 -12.60 5.53 -9.16
CA LEU A 157 -12.97 4.11 -9.10
C LEU A 157 -13.70 3.77 -7.80
N LEU A 158 -13.27 4.31 -6.64
CA LEU A 158 -13.96 4.08 -5.38
C LEU A 158 -15.37 4.67 -5.40
N HIS A 159 -15.54 5.90 -5.91
CA HIS A 159 -16.86 6.52 -6.07
C HIS A 159 -17.76 5.72 -7.02
N ASP A 160 -17.23 5.25 -8.15
CA ASP A 160 -18.00 4.41 -9.08
C ASP A 160 -18.43 3.08 -8.43
N LEU A 161 -17.57 2.44 -7.63
CA LEU A 161 -17.92 1.20 -6.93
C LEU A 161 -18.99 1.42 -5.85
N VAL A 162 -18.98 2.59 -5.19
CA VAL A 162 -20.03 2.96 -4.24
C VAL A 162 -21.37 3.13 -4.95
N GLU A 163 -21.38 3.78 -6.11
CA GLU A 163 -22.56 3.96 -6.95
C GLU A 163 -23.08 2.62 -7.50
N GLU A 164 -22.19 1.77 -8.03
CA GLU A 164 -22.53 0.45 -8.59
C GLU A 164 -23.15 -0.49 -7.55
N HIS A 165 -22.65 -0.47 -6.31
CA HIS A 165 -23.17 -1.32 -5.23
C HIS A 165 -24.31 -0.68 -4.44
N SER A 166 -24.72 0.55 -4.77
CA SER A 166 -25.85 1.25 -4.15
C SER A 166 -27.18 0.72 -4.70
N GLU A 167 -27.68 -0.35 -4.09
CA GLU A 167 -28.98 -0.93 -4.46
C GLU A 167 -30.18 -0.11 -3.94
N GLY A 168 -31.12 0.21 -4.83
CA GLY A 168 -32.43 0.78 -4.45
C GLY A 168 -32.38 2.21 -3.88
N GLY A 169 -31.44 3.03 -4.36
CA GLY A 169 -31.31 4.44 -3.96
C GLY A 169 -30.76 4.66 -2.55
N LYS A 170 -30.29 3.61 -1.87
CA LYS A 170 -29.65 3.70 -0.56
C LYS A 170 -28.14 3.56 -0.71
N PRO A 171 -27.35 4.61 -0.40
CA PRO A 171 -25.90 4.54 -0.52
C PRO A 171 -25.35 3.41 0.35
N THR A 172 -24.33 2.73 -0.15
CA THR A 172 -23.64 1.68 0.62
C THR A 172 -22.90 2.31 1.81
N PRO A 173 -22.85 1.65 2.98
CA PRO A 173 -22.12 2.18 4.12
C PRO A 173 -20.59 2.12 3.94
N GLY A 174 -20.10 1.26 3.03
CA GLY A 174 -18.68 1.09 2.76
C GLY A 174 -18.42 0.02 1.71
N LEU A 175 -17.14 -0.10 1.34
CA LEU A 175 -16.62 -1.08 0.39
C LEU A 175 -15.65 -2.02 1.11
N HIS A 176 -15.86 -3.34 0.96
CA HIS A 176 -14.91 -4.34 1.48
C HIS A 176 -13.71 -4.49 0.52
N TRP A 177 -12.54 -4.87 1.06
CA TRP A 177 -11.34 -5.07 0.23
C TRP A 177 -11.51 -5.98 -0.99
N PRO A 178 -12.21 -7.13 -0.91
CA PRO A 178 -12.44 -7.96 -2.08
C PRO A 178 -13.18 -7.24 -3.21
N GLN A 179 -14.12 -6.34 -2.89
CA GLN A 179 -14.85 -5.56 -3.91
C GLN A 179 -13.92 -4.56 -4.60
N VAL A 180 -13.09 -3.86 -3.83
CA VAL A 180 -12.10 -2.92 -4.37
C VAL A 180 -11.08 -3.63 -5.26
N VAL A 181 -10.61 -4.82 -4.85
CA VAL A 181 -9.70 -5.66 -5.65
C VAL A 181 -10.35 -6.10 -6.96
N VAL A 182 -11.62 -6.51 -6.93
CA VAL A 182 -12.38 -6.90 -8.14
C VAL A 182 -12.52 -5.70 -9.08
N GLY A 183 -12.93 -4.54 -8.56
CA GLY A 183 -13.04 -3.32 -9.37
C GLY A 183 -11.71 -2.88 -10.00
N LEU A 184 -10.62 -2.94 -9.22
CA LEU A 184 -9.27 -2.64 -9.73
C LEU A 184 -8.82 -3.64 -10.80
N SER A 185 -9.05 -4.94 -10.58
CA SER A 185 -8.68 -5.99 -11.53
C SER A 185 -9.46 -5.90 -12.83
N SER A 186 -10.73 -5.47 -12.75
CA SER A 186 -11.57 -5.27 -13.92
C SER A 186 -11.13 -4.07 -14.77
N ARG A 187 -10.74 -2.95 -14.14
CA ARG A 187 -10.38 -1.72 -14.87
C ARG A 187 -8.90 -1.65 -15.26
N TYR A 188 -8.05 -2.30 -14.48
CA TYR A 188 -6.59 -2.30 -14.65
C TYR A 188 -6.06 -3.74 -14.63
N PRO A 189 -6.37 -4.55 -15.67
CA PRO A 189 -5.92 -5.93 -15.74
C PRO A 189 -4.39 -6.00 -15.80
N GLY A 190 -3.80 -6.98 -15.10
CA GLY A 190 -2.35 -7.17 -15.02
C GLY A 190 -1.60 -6.14 -14.16
N GLY A 191 -2.31 -5.27 -13.44
CA GLY A 191 -1.74 -4.36 -12.44
C GLY A 191 -1.31 -5.05 -11.14
N GLY A 192 -0.83 -4.25 -10.18
CA GLY A 192 -0.42 -4.72 -8.85
C GLY A 192 1.01 -5.25 -8.77
N SER A 193 1.48 -5.51 -7.54
CA SER A 193 2.90 -5.79 -7.27
C SER A 193 3.39 -7.15 -7.82
N SER A 194 2.49 -8.05 -8.18
CA SER A 194 2.79 -9.43 -8.62
C SER A 194 1.97 -9.90 -9.83
N GLY A 195 1.52 -8.99 -10.69
CA GLY A 195 0.67 -9.32 -11.84
C GLY A 195 -0.81 -9.54 -11.49
N GLY A 196 -1.21 -9.13 -10.29
CA GLY A 196 -2.60 -9.03 -9.86
C GLY A 196 -2.72 -8.07 -8.68
N TRP A 197 -3.91 -7.52 -8.47
CA TRP A 197 -4.19 -6.64 -7.35
C TRP A 197 -4.36 -7.43 -6.06
N SER A 198 -3.58 -7.08 -5.03
CA SER A 198 -3.73 -7.64 -3.68
C SER A 198 -4.37 -6.63 -2.72
N PRO A 199 -4.95 -7.08 -1.59
CA PRO A 199 -5.42 -6.16 -0.54
C PRO A 199 -4.33 -5.23 0.01
N ALA A 200 -3.05 -5.63 -0.06
CA ALA A 200 -1.94 -4.79 0.36
C ALA A 200 -1.71 -3.64 -0.64
N ASP A 201 -1.84 -3.91 -1.95
CA ASP A 201 -1.74 -2.88 -2.98
C ASP A 201 -2.89 -1.86 -2.86
N CYS A 202 -4.11 -2.34 -2.57
CA CYS A 202 -5.25 -1.46 -2.34
C CYS A 202 -5.05 -0.56 -1.11
N ARG A 203 -4.48 -1.08 -0.01
CA ARG A 203 -4.14 -0.25 1.16
C ARG A 203 -3.10 0.82 0.83
N ALA A 204 -2.08 0.46 0.07
CA ALA A 204 -1.05 1.41 -0.35
C ALA A 204 -1.63 2.51 -1.27
N LEU A 205 -2.63 2.17 -2.12
CA LEU A 205 -3.35 3.16 -2.91
C LEU A 205 -4.25 4.05 -2.04
N CYS A 206 -4.97 3.49 -1.06
CA CYS A 206 -5.73 4.30 -0.10
C CYS A 206 -4.85 5.27 0.68
N GLU A 207 -3.69 4.81 1.17
CA GLU A 207 -2.72 5.67 1.86
C GLU A 207 -2.19 6.79 0.95
N ALA A 208 -1.87 6.47 -0.31
CA ALA A 208 -1.44 7.46 -1.29
C ALA A 208 -2.53 8.49 -1.65
N SER A 209 -3.80 8.08 -1.61
CA SER A 209 -4.96 8.95 -1.85
C SER A 209 -5.52 9.59 -0.56
N ALA A 210 -4.82 9.46 0.57
CA ALA A 210 -5.26 9.94 1.88
C ALA A 210 -6.66 9.44 2.33
N VAL A 211 -7.07 8.25 1.87
CA VAL A 211 -8.32 7.60 2.25
C VAL A 211 -8.07 6.72 3.48
N PRO A 212 -8.71 7.00 4.63
CA PRO A 212 -8.48 6.21 5.82
C PRO A 212 -9.10 4.81 5.68
N VAL A 213 -8.39 3.82 6.21
CA VAL A 213 -8.82 2.42 6.21
C VAL A 213 -9.41 2.09 7.56
N SER A 214 -10.67 1.65 7.56
CA SER A 214 -11.40 1.33 8.78
C SER A 214 -11.55 -0.17 8.95
N LYS A 215 -11.33 -0.64 10.19
CA LYS A 215 -11.83 -1.93 10.65
C LYS A 215 -13.29 -1.73 11.03
N GLY A 216 -14.13 -2.73 10.84
CA GLY A 216 -15.52 -2.60 11.26
C GLY A 216 -16.46 -2.10 10.16
N THR A 217 -16.03 -2.09 8.90
CA THR A 217 -16.82 -1.60 7.77
C THR A 217 -17.89 -2.64 7.40
N ARG A 218 -19.11 -2.18 7.15
CA ARG A 218 -20.16 -2.99 6.52
C ARG A 218 -20.22 -2.62 5.06
N ALA A 219 -20.31 -3.60 4.18
CA ALA A 219 -20.55 -3.39 2.76
C ALA A 219 -21.77 -4.17 2.30
N ARG A 220 -22.30 -3.80 1.13
CA ARG A 220 -23.43 -4.46 0.45
C ARG A 220 -23.04 -4.76 -1.00
N GLY A 221 -23.87 -5.54 -1.68
CA GLY A 221 -23.68 -5.91 -3.08
C GLY A 221 -22.80 -7.14 -3.28
N VAL A 222 -22.60 -7.48 -4.55
CA VAL A 222 -21.83 -8.64 -4.99
C VAL A 222 -20.37 -8.49 -4.54
N GLY A 223 -19.79 -9.57 -3.99
CA GLY A 223 -18.41 -9.59 -3.50
C GLY A 223 -18.21 -9.05 -2.07
N ALA A 224 -19.24 -8.52 -1.42
CA ALA A 224 -19.19 -8.20 0.00
C ALA A 224 -19.23 -9.49 0.85
N GLY A 225 -18.22 -9.69 1.71
CA GLY A 225 -18.30 -10.71 2.76
C GLY A 225 -19.48 -10.48 3.70
N LYS A 226 -20.10 -11.55 4.22
CA LYS A 226 -21.18 -11.46 5.20
C LYS A 226 -20.68 -10.81 6.49
N GLY A 227 -21.34 -9.74 6.93
CA GLY A 227 -21.05 -9.07 8.19
C GLY A 227 -20.04 -7.93 8.07
N VAL A 228 -19.22 -7.79 9.09
CA VAL A 228 -18.32 -6.65 9.29
C VAL A 228 -16.89 -7.05 8.90
N SER A 229 -16.23 -6.26 8.04
CA SER A 229 -14.87 -6.54 7.58
C SER A 229 -13.98 -5.29 7.60
N THR A 230 -12.77 -5.41 7.07
CA THR A 230 -11.88 -4.26 6.84
C THR A 230 -12.15 -3.70 5.44
N GLY A 231 -12.21 -2.37 5.33
CA GLY A 231 -12.47 -1.70 4.06
C GLY A 231 -12.46 -0.19 4.17
N VAL A 232 -13.06 0.46 3.18
CA VAL A 232 -13.21 1.93 3.10
C VAL A 232 -14.65 2.27 3.43
N ARG A 233 -14.89 3.24 4.33
CA ARG A 233 -16.25 3.73 4.61
C ARG A 233 -16.61 4.84 3.66
N VAL A 234 -17.89 4.96 3.31
CA VAL A 234 -18.33 6.01 2.38
C VAL A 234 -18.24 7.40 3.01
N GLU A 235 -18.51 7.51 4.31
CA GLU A 235 -18.35 8.75 5.09
C GLU A 235 -16.92 9.28 5.15
N ASP A 236 -15.94 8.40 4.95
CA ASP A 236 -14.51 8.69 5.00
C ASP A 236 -13.91 9.00 3.62
N LEU A 237 -14.69 8.88 2.54
CA LEU A 237 -14.20 9.14 1.19
C LEU A 237 -14.04 10.65 0.98
N PRO A 238 -12.87 11.11 0.51
CA PRO A 238 -12.71 12.50 0.11
C PRO A 238 -13.65 12.82 -1.05
N ALA A 239 -14.00 14.12 -1.16
CA ALA A 239 -14.82 14.62 -2.25
C ALA A 239 -14.26 14.15 -3.60
N ARG A 240 -15.16 13.77 -4.52
CA ARG A 240 -14.79 13.29 -5.84
C ARG A 240 -13.95 14.38 -6.53
N PRO A 241 -12.70 14.08 -6.94
CA PRO A 241 -11.91 15.06 -7.66
C PRO A 241 -12.63 15.46 -8.96
N PRO A 242 -12.45 16.71 -9.45
CA PRO A 242 -13.03 17.11 -10.72
C PRO A 242 -12.49 16.19 -11.81
N SER A 243 -13.40 15.64 -12.63
CA SER A 243 -13.00 14.84 -13.79
C SER A 243 -11.99 15.65 -14.59
N PRO A 244 -10.86 15.06 -15.03
CA PRO A 244 -9.95 15.77 -15.91
C PRO A 244 -10.76 16.25 -17.12
N SER A 245 -10.88 17.58 -17.24
CA SER A 245 -11.42 18.20 -18.44
C SER A 245 -10.62 17.63 -19.61
N PRO A 246 -11.25 17.16 -20.71
CA PRO A 246 -10.51 16.68 -21.87
C PRO A 246 -9.55 17.80 -22.27
N GLY A 247 -8.26 17.58 -22.03
CA GLY A 247 -7.21 18.52 -22.41
C GLY A 247 -7.27 18.74 -23.92
N PRO A 248 -6.82 19.91 -24.42
CA PRO A 248 -6.87 20.21 -25.84
C PRO A 248 -6.16 19.10 -26.62
N PHE A 249 -6.87 18.53 -27.60
CA PHE A 249 -6.34 17.55 -28.52
C PHE A 249 -4.97 18.03 -29.05
N GLN A 250 -3.94 17.19 -28.91
CA GLN A 250 -2.70 17.42 -29.66
C GLN A 250 -3.00 17.26 -31.14
N GLU A 251 -2.99 18.39 -31.84
CA GLU A 251 -3.08 18.50 -33.28
C GLU A 251 -1.80 17.93 -33.90
N GLY A 252 -1.88 16.68 -34.36
CA GLY A 252 -0.70 15.94 -34.84
C GLY A 252 -1.02 14.60 -35.49
N ALA A 253 -2.11 14.48 -36.25
CA ALA A 253 -2.29 13.40 -37.21
C ALA A 253 -3.16 13.90 -38.39
N PRO A 254 -2.73 13.71 -39.64
CA PRO A 254 -3.41 14.31 -40.79
C PRO A 254 -4.64 13.50 -41.22
N GLY A 255 -5.81 14.14 -41.15
CA GLY A 255 -6.98 13.87 -41.99
C GLY A 255 -8.26 13.38 -41.27
N PRO A 256 -9.46 13.53 -41.88
CA PRO A 256 -9.97 14.65 -42.67
C PRO A 256 -10.90 15.55 -41.82
N ALA A 257 -10.93 16.82 -42.21
CA ALA A 257 -11.53 17.95 -41.53
C ALA A 257 -13.02 17.79 -41.14
N VAL A 258 -13.35 18.23 -39.92
CA VAL A 258 -14.64 18.84 -39.60
C VAL A 258 -14.35 20.20 -38.96
N ALA A 259 -14.83 21.25 -39.63
CA ALA A 259 -14.45 22.63 -39.42
C ALA A 259 -14.72 23.13 -38.00
N VAL A 260 -13.67 23.64 -37.38
CA VAL A 260 -13.73 24.51 -36.21
C VAL A 260 -14.16 25.90 -36.68
N VAL A 261 -15.38 26.30 -36.35
CA VAL A 261 -15.80 27.70 -36.41
C VAL A 261 -15.46 28.33 -35.06
N VAL A 262 -14.35 29.05 -35.01
CA VAL A 262 -14.11 30.08 -34.01
C VAL A 262 -14.66 31.38 -34.57
N ALA A 263 -15.72 31.88 -33.96
CA ALA A 263 -16.06 33.29 -33.97
C ALA A 263 -16.52 33.64 -32.56
N GLY A 264 -15.81 34.56 -31.92
CA GLY A 264 -16.22 35.13 -30.65
C GLY A 264 -17.45 36.02 -30.78
N GLN A 265 -17.82 36.63 -29.65
CA GLN A 265 -18.65 37.84 -29.57
C GLN A 265 -20.17 37.60 -29.70
N ASN A 266 -20.88 37.45 -28.57
CA ASN A 266 -21.64 38.56 -27.96
C ASN A 266 -22.60 38.06 -26.87
N GLU A 267 -22.83 38.97 -25.93
CA GLU A 267 -23.92 38.99 -24.96
C GLU A 267 -25.29 38.80 -25.63
N GLN A 268 -26.28 38.42 -24.81
CA GLN A 268 -27.72 38.41 -25.09
C GLN A 268 -28.23 37.35 -26.08
N GLN A 269 -28.78 36.26 -25.54
CA GLN A 269 -30.21 36.00 -25.76
C GLN A 269 -30.79 34.96 -24.79
N ALA A 270 -31.97 35.34 -24.33
CA ALA A 270 -32.86 34.60 -23.46
C ALA A 270 -33.37 33.28 -24.07
N SER A 271 -34.03 32.52 -23.21
CA SER A 271 -34.94 31.41 -23.51
C SER A 271 -34.31 30.14 -24.07
N ASN A 272 -34.11 29.15 -23.20
CA ASN A 272 -34.86 27.92 -23.45
C ASN A 272 -35.32 27.25 -22.16
N ASN A 273 -36.61 27.44 -21.92
CA ASN A 273 -37.42 26.84 -20.90
C ASN A 273 -37.65 25.38 -21.33
N ASN A 274 -37.12 24.38 -20.60
CA ASN A 274 -37.55 23.00 -20.81
C ASN A 274 -38.04 22.40 -19.49
N SER A 275 -39.33 22.58 -19.31
CA SER A 275 -40.18 21.90 -18.34
C SER A 275 -40.26 20.41 -18.66
N ASN A 276 -39.61 19.58 -17.84
CA ASN A 276 -40.02 18.18 -17.68
C ASN A 276 -40.83 18.05 -16.39
N SER A 277 -42.12 18.33 -16.54
CA SER A 277 -43.16 17.89 -15.61
C SER A 277 -43.38 16.38 -15.81
N ALA A 278 -42.76 15.55 -14.99
CA ALA A 278 -43.21 14.19 -14.78
C ALA A 278 -44.03 14.14 -13.49
N SER A 279 -45.34 14.20 -13.69
CA SER A 279 -46.37 13.79 -12.74
C SER A 279 -46.07 12.38 -12.22
N ASN A 280 -46.00 12.22 -10.89
CA ASN A 280 -46.64 11.15 -10.12
C ASN A 280 -46.06 11.10 -8.70
N SER A 281 -46.75 11.69 -7.73
CA SER A 281 -47.14 10.99 -6.51
C SER A 281 -48.01 11.91 -5.65
N ALA A 282 -49.16 11.40 -5.26
CA ALA A 282 -50.16 12.08 -4.47
C ALA A 282 -49.68 12.29 -3.02
N GLY A 283 -50.01 13.45 -2.45
CA GLY A 283 -50.04 13.66 -1.00
C GLY A 283 -48.73 14.11 -0.37
N GLY A 284 -48.29 15.33 -0.66
CA GLY A 284 -47.25 16.01 0.10
C GLY A 284 -46.98 17.38 -0.49
N GLY A 285 -47.12 18.45 0.30
CA GLY A 285 -47.00 19.83 -0.17
C GLY A 285 -45.73 20.03 -1.00
N ALA A 286 -45.91 20.29 -2.29
CA ALA A 286 -44.80 20.47 -3.21
C ALA A 286 -44.09 21.80 -2.89
N ALA A 287 -42.89 21.71 -2.34
CA ALA A 287 -42.00 22.85 -2.17
C ALA A 287 -41.41 23.22 -3.53
N GLN A 288 -41.61 24.46 -3.96
CA GLN A 288 -41.04 25.00 -5.20
C GLN A 288 -39.77 25.79 -4.85
N ILE A 289 -38.64 25.41 -5.44
CA ILE A 289 -37.38 26.14 -5.27
C ILE A 289 -37.29 27.17 -6.40
N VAL A 290 -37.18 28.46 -6.04
CA VAL A 290 -37.09 29.57 -6.98
C VAL A 290 -35.80 30.35 -6.70
N GLN A 291 -35.02 30.63 -7.74
CA GLN A 291 -33.80 31.43 -7.63
C GLN A 291 -34.17 32.92 -7.46
N ASP A 292 -33.52 33.59 -6.53
CA ASP A 292 -33.74 35.02 -6.26
C ASP A 292 -33.29 35.87 -7.47
N ALA A 293 -34.19 36.69 -8.00
CA ALA A 293 -33.91 37.45 -9.22
C ALA A 293 -32.85 38.55 -9.01
N GLU A 294 -32.70 39.05 -7.78
CA GLU A 294 -31.72 40.09 -7.46
C GLU A 294 -30.38 39.52 -6.99
N ASN A 295 -30.34 38.22 -6.64
CA ASN A 295 -29.11 37.57 -6.19
C ASN A 295 -29.05 36.11 -6.67
N PRO A 296 -28.32 35.82 -7.76
CA PRO A 296 -28.27 34.48 -8.36
C PRO A 296 -27.63 33.43 -7.44
N ASN A 297 -26.92 33.83 -6.38
CA ASN A 297 -26.35 32.90 -5.41
C ASN A 297 -27.32 32.52 -4.29
N ARG A 298 -28.55 33.07 -4.27
CA ARG A 298 -29.55 32.83 -3.22
C ARG A 298 -30.77 32.10 -3.79
N TRP A 299 -31.21 31.06 -3.08
CA TRP A 299 -32.34 30.22 -3.46
C TRP A 299 -33.40 30.24 -2.37
N HIS A 300 -34.66 30.40 -2.77
CA HIS A 300 -35.80 30.40 -1.87
C HIS A 300 -36.63 29.14 -2.06
N VAL A 301 -37.10 28.57 -0.95
CA VAL A 301 -38.00 27.42 -0.96
C VAL A 301 -39.38 27.91 -0.56
N LEU A 302 -40.29 27.98 -1.54
CA LEU A 302 -41.68 28.34 -1.32
C LEU A 302 -42.48 27.06 -1.06
N GLN A 303 -42.97 26.89 0.17
CA GLN A 303 -43.98 25.89 0.46
C GLN A 303 -45.34 26.47 0.09
N LYS A 304 -46.01 25.87 -0.89
CA LYS A 304 -47.38 26.23 -1.25
C LYS A 304 -48.30 25.74 -0.14
N ALA A 305 -48.81 26.65 0.69
CA ALA A 305 -49.86 26.32 1.65
C ALA A 305 -51.09 25.83 0.86
N GLY A 306 -51.51 24.59 1.14
CA GLY A 306 -52.72 23.99 0.58
C GLY A 306 -53.95 24.37 1.40
#